data_AF-A0A1G7KYR1-F1
#
_entry.id   AF-A0A1G7KYR1-F1
#
_cell.length_a   1.000
_cell.length_b   1.000
_cell.length_c   1.000
_cell.angle_alpha   90.00
_cell.angle_beta   90.00
_cell.angle_gamma   90.00
#
_symmetry.space_group_name_H-M   'P 1'
#
loop_
_entity.id
_entity.type
_entity.pdbx_description
1 polymer ?
#
loop_
_entity_poly.entity_id
_entity_poly.type
_entity_poly.pdbx_seq_one_letter_code
_entity_poly.pdbx_strand_id
1 'polypeptide(L)'
;MLVSSAARVSRVVGMTLETLLAANTAYEEAIIAAFNGSYDEALSHHNQSLDLAATAKQRLRDIDAAYTMMLEDIAIEKYPGNPLAPKLEPDVLRKELSGKVLLDLNTVLFDEMASAIKAQNLVETFKKEQAQFAKVKEYFGPYLDALRESKDRLESSAHDPRVWVRAVDDGEVPIRSTYLALLTGFLGAFQRFVYSTAISTDLYYKTEGRGGLINEGAAVRR
;
A
#
# COMPACT_ATOMS: atom_id res chain seq x y z
N MET A 1 11.28 -20.01 -8.32
CA MET A 1 9.82 -19.92 -8.08
C MET A 1 9.47 -18.83 -7.07
N LEU A 2 10.09 -18.81 -5.89
CA LEU A 2 9.79 -17.81 -4.84
C LEU A 2 10.00 -16.34 -5.26
N VAL A 3 11.02 -16.05 -6.06
CA VAL A 3 11.31 -14.68 -6.56
C VAL A 3 10.18 -14.14 -7.46
N SER A 4 9.61 -14.98 -8.33
CA SER A 4 8.50 -14.54 -9.19
C SER A 4 7.23 -14.25 -8.41
N SER A 5 6.97 -15.01 -7.35
CA SER A 5 5.77 -14.84 -6.52
C SER A 5 5.90 -13.65 -5.58
N ALA A 6 7.09 -13.41 -5.01
CA ALA A 6 7.39 -12.16 -4.29
C ALA A 6 7.30 -10.93 -5.20
N ALA A 7 7.80 -11.02 -6.44
CA ALA A 7 7.67 -9.94 -7.42
C ALA A 7 6.20 -9.67 -7.80
N ARG A 8 5.37 -10.71 -7.87
CA ARG A 8 3.92 -10.57 -8.09
C ARG A 8 3.27 -9.80 -6.95
N VAL A 9 3.54 -10.16 -5.70
CA VAL A 9 3.04 -9.45 -4.50
C VAL A 9 3.45 -7.98 -4.57
N SER A 10 4.73 -7.69 -4.78
CA SER A 10 5.24 -6.32 -4.89
C SER A 10 4.52 -5.51 -5.97
N ARG A 11 4.35 -6.10 -7.16
CA ARG A 11 3.63 -5.46 -8.27
C ARG A 11 2.19 -5.11 -7.90
N VAL A 12 1.42 -6.06 -7.37
CA VAL A 12 0.01 -5.80 -7.08
C VAL A 12 -0.17 -4.81 -5.92
N VAL A 13 0.72 -4.83 -4.93
CA VAL A 13 0.75 -3.83 -3.85
C VAL A 13 1.01 -2.42 -4.41
N GLY A 14 2.05 -2.26 -5.25
CA GLY A 14 2.39 -0.97 -5.88
C GLY A 14 1.27 -0.44 -6.77
N MET A 15 0.73 -1.28 -7.67
CA MET A 15 -0.37 -0.89 -8.55
C MET A 15 -1.64 -0.50 -7.77
N THR A 16 -1.88 -1.11 -6.59
CA THR A 16 -3.03 -0.75 -5.75
C THR A 16 -2.86 0.65 -5.15
N LEU A 17 -1.67 0.99 -4.66
CA LEU A 17 -1.36 2.32 -4.15
C LEU A 17 -1.52 3.37 -5.25
N GLU A 18 -0.95 3.14 -6.43
CA GLU A 18 -1.09 4.03 -7.59
C GLU A 18 -2.55 4.26 -7.95
N THR A 19 -3.37 3.20 -7.98
CA THR A 19 -4.80 3.32 -8.30
C THR A 19 -5.54 4.11 -7.23
N LEU A 20 -5.21 3.92 -5.94
CA LEU A 20 -5.82 4.67 -4.84
C LEU A 20 -5.48 6.16 -4.88
N LEU A 21 -4.22 6.50 -5.18
CA LEU A 21 -3.80 7.89 -5.36
C LEU A 21 -4.46 8.52 -6.58
N ALA A 22 -4.53 7.80 -7.70
CA ALA A 22 -5.21 8.27 -8.91
C ALA A 22 -6.71 8.53 -8.69
N ALA A 23 -7.38 7.69 -7.89
CA ALA A 23 -8.78 7.90 -7.51
C ALA A 23 -8.97 9.25 -6.78
N ASN A 24 -8.05 9.59 -5.87
CA ASN A 24 -8.09 10.87 -5.18
C ASN A 24 -7.78 12.04 -6.11
N THR A 25 -6.75 11.93 -6.96
CA THR A 25 -6.44 12.96 -7.95
C THR A 25 -7.64 13.27 -8.84
N ALA A 26 -8.33 12.25 -9.35
CA ALA A 26 -9.55 12.43 -10.14
C ALA A 26 -10.66 13.13 -9.34
N TYR A 27 -10.81 12.84 -8.05
CA TYR A 27 -11.77 13.54 -7.20
C TYR A 27 -11.40 15.02 -7.01
N GLU A 28 -10.14 15.34 -6.78
CA GLU A 28 -9.67 16.74 -6.67
C GLU A 28 -9.83 17.50 -8.00
N GLU A 29 -9.57 16.85 -9.14
CA GLU A 29 -9.83 17.44 -10.46
C GLU A 29 -11.33 17.72 -10.67
N ALA A 30 -12.22 16.86 -10.15
CA ALA A 30 -13.65 17.12 -10.16
C ALA A 30 -14.01 18.41 -9.40
N ILE A 31 -13.42 18.61 -8.21
CA ILE A 31 -13.61 19.83 -7.41
C ILE A 31 -13.14 21.06 -8.17
N ILE A 32 -11.95 21.01 -8.77
CA ILE A 32 -11.37 22.12 -9.55
C ILE A 32 -12.28 22.47 -10.73
N ALA A 33 -12.76 21.48 -11.49
CA ALA A 33 -13.68 21.69 -12.60
C ALA A 33 -15.00 22.33 -12.15
N ALA A 34 -15.60 21.84 -11.07
CA ALA A 34 -16.83 22.39 -10.52
C ALA A 34 -16.66 23.83 -10.01
N PHE A 35 -15.53 24.13 -9.36
CA PHE A 35 -15.19 25.48 -8.91
C PHE A 35 -15.13 26.46 -10.10
N ASN A 36 -14.56 26.02 -11.22
CA ASN A 36 -14.51 26.78 -12.46
C ASN A 36 -15.88 26.92 -13.16
N GLY A 37 -16.90 26.17 -12.71
CA GLY A 37 -18.26 26.18 -13.27
C GLY A 37 -18.51 25.11 -14.33
N SER A 38 -17.55 24.20 -14.57
CA SER A 38 -17.65 23.12 -15.56
C SER A 38 -18.32 21.89 -14.96
N TYR A 39 -19.64 21.76 -15.07
CA TYR A 39 -20.38 20.61 -14.55
C TYR A 39 -19.99 19.28 -15.23
N ASP A 40 -19.94 19.24 -16.57
CA ASP A 40 -19.68 18.00 -17.31
C ASP A 40 -18.28 17.44 -17.03
N GLU A 41 -17.27 18.32 -16.95
CA GLU A 41 -15.91 17.95 -16.58
C GLU A 41 -15.86 17.44 -15.13
N ALA A 42 -16.52 18.13 -14.20
CA ALA A 42 -16.58 17.70 -12.81
C ALA A 42 -17.22 16.30 -12.68
N LEU A 43 -18.34 16.07 -13.36
CA LEU A 43 -19.02 14.78 -13.35
C LEU A 43 -18.14 13.68 -13.96
N SER A 44 -17.43 13.98 -15.05
CA SER A 44 -16.51 13.04 -15.69
C SER A 44 -15.38 12.60 -14.74
N HIS A 45 -14.69 13.55 -14.13
CA HIS A 45 -13.63 13.29 -13.16
C HIS A 45 -14.14 12.57 -11.90
N HIS A 46 -15.35 12.91 -11.44
CA HIS A 46 -15.97 12.23 -10.30
C HIS A 46 -16.27 10.76 -10.61
N ASN A 47 -16.85 10.47 -11.77
CA ASN A 47 -17.07 9.09 -12.23
C ASN A 47 -15.74 8.31 -12.36
N GLN A 48 -14.71 8.96 -12.89
CA GLN A 48 -13.37 8.36 -12.95
C GLN A 48 -12.83 8.02 -11.55
N SER A 49 -13.03 8.90 -10.56
CA SER A 49 -12.67 8.64 -9.16
C SER A 49 -13.37 7.39 -8.61
N LEU A 50 -14.69 7.28 -8.82
CA LEU A 50 -15.49 6.12 -8.41
C LEU A 50 -14.99 4.81 -9.03
N ASP A 51 -14.73 4.81 -10.34
CA ASP A 51 -14.23 3.63 -11.06
C ASP A 51 -12.84 3.21 -10.58
N LEU A 52 -11.95 4.18 -10.35
CA LEU A 52 -10.61 3.93 -9.81
C LEU A 52 -10.67 3.41 -8.38
N ALA A 53 -11.53 3.99 -7.52
CA ALA A 53 -11.73 3.52 -6.15
C ALA A 53 -12.28 2.08 -6.12
N ALA A 54 -13.26 1.76 -6.98
CA ALA A 54 -13.77 0.40 -7.14
C ALA A 54 -12.67 -0.57 -7.65
N THR A 55 -11.84 -0.12 -8.59
CA THR A 55 -10.69 -0.88 -9.08
C THR A 55 -9.67 -1.14 -7.97
N ALA A 56 -9.31 -0.14 -7.17
CA ALA A 56 -8.40 -0.30 -6.04
C ALA A 56 -8.94 -1.31 -5.02
N LYS A 57 -10.26 -1.29 -4.74
CA LYS A 57 -10.91 -2.31 -3.90
C LYS A 57 -10.77 -3.71 -4.48
N GLN A 58 -10.95 -3.87 -5.79
CA GLN A 58 -10.77 -5.16 -6.45
C GLN A 58 -9.31 -5.62 -6.36
N ARG A 59 -8.34 -4.72 -6.54
CA ARG A 59 -6.91 -5.04 -6.43
C ARG A 59 -6.47 -5.50 -5.03
N LEU A 60 -7.18 -5.14 -3.96
CA LEU A 60 -6.96 -5.75 -2.64
C LEU A 60 -7.24 -7.27 -2.63
N ARG A 61 -8.10 -7.78 -3.51
CA ARG A 61 -8.29 -9.22 -3.71
C ARG A 61 -7.11 -9.82 -4.48
N ASP A 62 -6.54 -9.07 -5.42
CA ASP A 62 -5.35 -9.51 -6.16
C ASP A 62 -4.11 -9.57 -5.26
N ILE A 63 -3.97 -8.66 -4.28
CA ILE A 63 -2.94 -8.74 -3.23
C ILE A 63 -3.09 -10.04 -2.43
N ASP A 64 -4.30 -10.33 -1.95
CA ASP A 64 -4.61 -11.53 -1.19
C ASP A 64 -4.33 -12.82 -1.98
N ALA A 65 -4.73 -12.86 -3.25
CA ALA A 65 -4.42 -13.95 -4.16
C ALA A 65 -2.90 -14.10 -4.40
N ALA A 66 -2.17 -13.00 -4.56
CA ALA A 66 -0.72 -13.02 -4.75
C ALA A 66 0.02 -13.57 -3.52
N TYR A 67 -0.38 -13.17 -2.30
CA TYR A 67 0.16 -13.75 -1.07
C TYR A 67 -0.19 -15.24 -0.94
N THR A 68 -1.42 -15.63 -1.27
CA THR A 68 -1.84 -17.05 -1.24
C THR A 68 -0.97 -17.89 -2.16
N MET A 69 -0.78 -17.48 -3.41
CA MET A 69 0.10 -18.16 -4.36
C MET A 69 1.55 -18.23 -3.84
N MET A 70 2.06 -17.14 -3.26
CA MET A 70 3.42 -17.13 -2.69
C MET A 70 3.56 -18.12 -1.52
N LEU A 71 2.56 -18.21 -0.65
CA LEU A 71 2.55 -19.13 0.49
C LEU A 71 2.41 -20.60 0.04
N GLU A 72 1.64 -20.86 -1.01
CA GLU A 72 1.54 -22.17 -1.65
C GLU A 72 2.89 -22.60 -2.24
N ASP A 73 3.57 -21.71 -2.97
CA ASP A 73 4.90 -21.97 -3.52
C ASP A 73 5.92 -22.26 -2.41
N ILE A 74 5.88 -21.51 -1.30
CA ILE A 74 6.71 -21.74 -0.10
C ILE A 74 6.49 -23.16 0.44
N ALA A 75 5.24 -23.61 0.51
CA ALA A 75 4.88 -24.93 1.02
C ALA A 75 5.33 -26.05 0.06
N ILE A 76 5.13 -25.88 -1.25
CA ILE A 76 5.55 -26.84 -2.29
C ILE A 76 7.06 -27.02 -2.29
N GLU A 77 7.81 -25.90 -2.22
CA GLU A 77 9.27 -25.89 -2.19
C GLU A 77 9.84 -26.30 -0.82
N LYS A 78 8.98 -26.55 0.18
CA LYS A 78 9.34 -26.87 1.57
C LYS A 78 10.36 -25.86 2.15
N TYR A 79 10.17 -24.59 1.83
CA TYR A 79 11.11 -23.54 2.23
C TYR A 79 11.19 -23.47 3.77
N PRO A 80 12.36 -23.72 4.38
CA PRO A 80 12.49 -23.81 5.85
C PRO A 80 12.53 -22.44 6.54
N GLY A 81 12.38 -21.35 5.78
CA GLY A 81 12.69 -20.00 6.25
C GLY A 81 14.15 -19.64 6.04
N ASN A 82 14.54 -18.44 6.52
CA ASN A 82 15.91 -17.98 6.45
C ASN A 82 16.68 -18.41 7.72
N PRO A 83 17.85 -19.08 7.59
CA PRO A 83 18.62 -19.57 8.75
C PRO A 83 19.26 -18.45 9.58
N LEU A 84 19.38 -17.24 9.03
CA LEU A 84 19.91 -16.07 9.74
C LEU A 84 18.82 -15.25 10.44
N ALA A 85 17.53 -15.50 10.17
CA ALA A 85 16.44 -14.76 10.81
C ALA A 85 16.50 -14.77 12.36
N PRO A 86 16.78 -15.90 13.05
CA PRO A 86 16.91 -15.91 14.51
C PRO A 86 18.10 -15.09 15.05
N LYS A 87 19.10 -14.82 14.20
CA LYS A 87 20.31 -14.05 14.50
C LYS A 87 20.18 -12.58 14.09
N LEU A 88 18.99 -12.15 13.67
CA LEU A 88 18.74 -10.76 13.30
C LEU A 88 19.03 -9.85 14.51
N GLU A 89 19.79 -8.79 14.28
CA GLU A 89 20.03 -7.72 15.25
C GLU A 89 19.30 -6.45 14.76
N PRO A 90 18.05 -6.20 15.22
CA PRO A 90 17.20 -5.13 14.67
C PRO A 90 17.86 -3.75 14.70
N ASP A 91 18.54 -3.40 15.79
CA ASP A 91 19.20 -2.11 15.92
C ASP A 91 20.35 -1.92 14.91
N VAL A 92 21.09 -2.99 14.62
CA VAL A 92 22.18 -2.96 13.64
C VAL A 92 21.61 -2.81 12.25
N LEU A 93 20.64 -3.67 11.89
CA LEU A 93 20.02 -3.64 10.57
C LEU A 93 19.30 -2.31 10.32
N ARG A 94 18.65 -1.74 11.34
CA ARG A 94 18.02 -0.42 11.25
C ARG A 94 19.03 0.67 10.90
N LYS A 95 20.18 0.70 11.60
CA LYS A 95 21.26 1.67 11.33
C LYS A 95 21.87 1.49 9.94
N GLU A 96 21.97 0.25 9.48
CA GLU A 96 22.43 -0.04 8.12
C GLU A 96 21.43 0.52 7.10
N LEU A 97 20.15 0.21 7.24
CA LEU A 97 19.12 0.53 6.23
C LEU A 97 18.67 2.00 6.22
N SER A 98 18.64 2.65 7.39
CA SER A 98 18.15 4.02 7.56
C SER A 98 18.98 5.03 6.77
N GLY A 99 18.32 5.86 5.97
CA GLY A 99 18.97 6.91 5.18
C GLY A 99 19.78 6.40 3.98
N LYS A 100 19.94 5.08 3.81
CA LYS A 100 20.61 4.45 2.66
C LYS A 100 19.63 3.79 1.70
N VAL A 101 18.73 2.97 2.24
CA VAL A 101 17.71 2.22 1.45
C VAL A 101 16.30 2.63 1.87
N LEU A 102 16.11 2.95 3.14
CA LEU A 102 14.81 3.33 3.68
C LEU A 102 14.84 4.80 4.10
N LEU A 103 13.90 5.58 3.57
CA LEU A 103 13.62 6.95 4.02
C LEU A 103 13.08 6.89 5.46
N ASP A 104 13.45 7.89 6.27
CA ASP A 104 13.08 8.11 7.68
C ASP A 104 12.18 7.03 8.30
N LEU A 105 12.82 6.02 8.89
CA LEU A 105 12.15 4.82 9.38
C LEU A 105 11.15 5.16 10.47
N ASN A 106 9.91 4.66 10.31
CA ASN A 106 9.03 4.45 11.44
C ASN A 106 9.64 3.32 12.29
N THR A 107 10.41 3.70 13.31
CA THR A 107 11.20 2.78 14.12
C THR A 107 10.33 1.76 14.84
N VAL A 108 9.15 2.15 15.31
CA VAL A 108 8.19 1.26 15.97
C VAL A 108 7.77 0.14 15.03
N LEU A 109 7.30 0.51 13.82
CA LEU A 109 6.89 -0.49 12.83
C LEU A 109 8.05 -1.34 12.34
N PHE A 110 9.24 -0.75 12.18
CA PHE A 110 10.43 -1.52 11.78
C PHE A 110 10.81 -2.55 12.84
N ASP A 111 10.87 -2.15 14.11
CA ASP A 111 11.25 -3.02 15.22
C ASP A 111 10.21 -4.13 15.44
N GLU A 112 8.92 -3.84 15.25
CA GLU A 112 7.85 -4.85 15.22
C GLU A 112 8.09 -5.90 14.14
N MET A 113 8.38 -5.47 12.90
CA MET A 113 8.61 -6.38 11.77
C MET A 113 9.89 -7.20 11.96
N ALA A 114 10.98 -6.56 12.37
CA ALA A 114 12.24 -7.23 12.66
C ALA A 114 12.09 -8.28 13.78
N SER A 115 11.37 -7.93 14.85
CA SER A 115 11.10 -8.85 15.97
C SER A 115 10.23 -10.03 15.55
N ALA A 116 9.20 -9.78 14.73
CA ALA A 116 8.36 -10.85 14.18
C ALA A 116 9.17 -11.82 13.32
N ILE A 117 10.02 -11.31 12.43
CA ILE A 117 10.90 -12.13 11.59
C ILE A 117 11.91 -12.90 12.44
N LYS A 118 12.51 -12.28 13.46
CA LYS A 118 13.45 -12.94 14.37
C LYS A 118 12.80 -14.11 15.11
N ALA A 119 11.58 -13.91 15.62
CA ALA A 119 10.89 -14.91 16.44
C ALA A 119 10.20 -16.01 15.62
N GLN A 120 9.64 -15.69 14.46
CA GLN A 120 8.71 -16.56 13.72
C GLN A 120 9.17 -16.84 12.28
N ASN A 121 10.32 -16.31 11.88
CA ASN A 121 10.84 -16.37 10.52
C ASN A 121 9.91 -15.68 9.50
N LEU A 122 10.21 -15.82 8.21
CA LEU A 122 9.59 -15.07 7.13
C LEU A 122 8.15 -15.50 6.82
N VAL A 123 7.84 -16.81 6.90
CA VAL A 123 6.54 -17.35 6.47
C VAL A 123 5.37 -16.79 7.29
N GLU A 124 5.50 -16.78 8.62
CA GLU A 124 4.46 -16.22 9.51
C GLU A 124 4.35 -14.70 9.35
N THR A 125 5.44 -14.02 8.98
CA THR A 125 5.43 -12.59 8.68
C THR A 125 4.60 -12.31 7.42
N PHE A 126 4.75 -13.10 6.36
CA PHE A 126 3.96 -12.95 5.13
C PHE A 126 2.46 -13.21 5.35
N LYS A 127 2.09 -14.20 6.18
CA LYS A 127 0.68 -14.43 6.57
C LYS A 127 0.09 -13.23 7.31
N LYS A 128 0.86 -12.62 8.20
CA LYS A 128 0.43 -11.41 8.92
C LYS A 128 0.24 -10.24 7.96
N GLU A 129 1.14 -10.04 7.01
CA GLU A 129 1.00 -8.98 6.00
C GLU A 129 -0.26 -9.17 5.14
N GLN A 130 -0.50 -10.39 4.65
CA GLN A 130 -1.72 -10.73 3.94
C GLN A 130 -2.97 -10.35 4.75
N ALA A 131 -2.99 -10.71 6.04
CA ALA A 131 -4.09 -10.37 6.93
C ALA A 131 -4.23 -8.85 7.17
N GLN A 132 -3.14 -8.08 7.18
CA GLN A 132 -3.20 -6.61 7.29
C GLN A 132 -3.83 -5.98 6.04
N PHE A 133 -3.44 -6.42 4.84
CA PHE A 133 -4.08 -5.95 3.60
C PHE A 133 -5.55 -6.33 3.53
N ALA A 134 -5.93 -7.50 4.07
CA ALA A 134 -7.34 -7.90 4.16
C ALA A 134 -8.17 -6.92 5.00
N LYS A 135 -7.62 -6.42 6.13
CA LYS A 135 -8.29 -5.40 6.97
C LYS A 135 -8.51 -4.08 6.24
N VAL A 136 -7.64 -3.71 5.29
CA VAL A 136 -7.81 -2.46 4.51
C VAL A 136 -9.13 -2.45 3.73
N LYS A 137 -9.69 -3.63 3.38
CA LYS A 137 -10.98 -3.75 2.70
C LYS A 137 -12.13 -3.12 3.49
N GLU A 138 -12.02 -3.06 4.82
CA GLU A 138 -13.04 -2.49 5.71
C GLU A 138 -13.21 -0.98 5.51
N TYR A 139 -12.13 -0.27 5.13
CA TYR A 139 -12.17 1.19 4.91
C TYR A 139 -12.77 1.60 3.56
N PHE A 140 -12.84 0.66 2.59
CA PHE A 140 -13.38 0.96 1.26
C PHE A 140 -14.90 1.18 1.25
N GLY A 141 -15.65 0.55 2.17
CA GLY A 141 -17.10 0.74 2.25
C GLY A 141 -17.47 2.21 2.47
N PRO A 142 -17.06 2.79 3.62
CA PRO A 142 -17.31 4.19 3.93
C PRO A 142 -16.83 5.17 2.84
N TYR A 143 -15.65 4.93 2.26
CA TYR A 143 -15.11 5.81 1.21
C TYR A 143 -15.94 5.76 -0.09
N LEU A 144 -16.34 4.56 -0.55
CA LEU A 144 -17.17 4.42 -1.75
C LEU A 144 -18.57 5.00 -1.54
N ASP A 145 -19.13 4.86 -0.35
CA ASP A 145 -20.44 5.42 -0.03
C ASP A 145 -20.38 6.96 0.00
N ALA A 146 -19.33 7.53 0.60
CA ALA A 146 -19.10 8.97 0.58
C ALA A 146 -18.91 9.50 -0.86
N LEU A 147 -18.14 8.80 -1.70
CA LEU A 147 -18.01 9.17 -3.12
C LEU A 147 -19.38 9.17 -3.83
N ARG A 148 -20.20 8.14 -3.64
CA ARG A 148 -21.55 8.08 -4.25
C ARG A 148 -22.45 9.21 -3.79
N GLU A 149 -22.50 9.47 -2.49
CA GLU A 149 -23.29 10.59 -1.95
C GLU A 149 -22.82 11.94 -2.53
N SER A 150 -21.50 12.13 -2.65
CA SER A 150 -20.97 13.33 -3.28
C SER A 150 -21.31 13.43 -4.76
N LYS A 151 -21.40 12.31 -5.49
CA LYS A 151 -21.84 12.31 -6.89
C LYS A 151 -23.29 12.78 -6.99
N ASP A 152 -24.17 12.24 -6.16
CA ASP A 152 -25.59 12.59 -6.15
C ASP A 152 -25.78 14.10 -5.87
N ARG A 153 -24.97 14.66 -4.97
CA ARG A 153 -24.96 16.11 -4.68
C ARG A 153 -24.43 16.94 -5.84
N LEU A 154 -23.37 16.50 -6.51
CA LEU A 154 -22.87 17.15 -7.73
C LEU A 154 -23.95 17.18 -8.80
N GLU A 155 -24.60 16.04 -9.07
CA GLU A 155 -25.70 15.92 -10.05
C GLU A 155 -26.88 16.84 -9.69
N SER A 156 -27.23 16.93 -8.40
CA SER A 156 -28.27 17.84 -7.90
C SER A 156 -27.91 19.33 -8.06
N SER A 157 -26.61 19.64 -8.20
CA SER A 157 -26.08 20.99 -8.38
C SER A 157 -25.73 21.33 -9.84
N ALA A 158 -26.24 20.58 -10.84
CA ALA A 158 -25.85 20.76 -12.24
C ALA A 158 -25.98 22.20 -12.79
N HIS A 159 -26.89 23.00 -12.22
CA HIS A 159 -27.13 24.38 -12.64
C HIS A 159 -26.10 25.37 -12.04
N ASP A 160 -25.46 25.01 -10.92
CA ASP A 160 -24.35 25.74 -10.29
C ASP A 160 -23.47 24.74 -9.52
N PRO A 161 -22.48 24.09 -10.17
CA PRO A 161 -21.65 23.06 -9.53
C PRO A 161 -20.78 23.60 -8.38
N ARG A 162 -20.66 24.93 -8.24
CA ARG A 162 -20.00 25.56 -7.08
C ARG A 162 -20.77 25.35 -5.77
N VAL A 163 -22.08 25.06 -5.85
CA VAL A 163 -22.86 24.63 -4.68
C VAL A 163 -22.32 23.32 -4.11
N TRP A 164 -21.97 22.35 -4.97
CA TRP A 164 -21.36 21.10 -4.52
C TRP A 164 -19.97 21.34 -3.90
N VAL A 165 -19.13 22.21 -4.48
CA VAL A 165 -17.82 22.54 -3.89
C VAL A 165 -17.97 23.09 -2.47
N ARG A 166 -18.92 24.01 -2.24
CA ARG A 166 -19.21 24.51 -0.89
C ARG A 166 -19.64 23.40 0.07
N ALA A 167 -20.50 22.48 -0.37
CA ALA A 167 -20.90 21.34 0.45
C ALA A 167 -19.71 20.41 0.81
N VAL A 168 -18.75 20.25 -0.11
CA VAL A 168 -17.50 19.51 0.16
C VAL A 168 -16.62 20.25 1.17
N ASP A 169 -16.47 21.56 1.04
CA ASP A 169 -15.66 22.37 1.94
C ASP A 169 -16.27 22.51 3.34
N ASP A 170 -17.59 22.60 3.43
CA ASP A 170 -18.35 22.59 4.69
C ASP A 170 -18.42 21.20 5.34
N GLY A 171 -17.88 20.17 4.66
CA GLY A 171 -17.78 18.81 5.19
C GLY A 171 -19.12 18.07 5.25
N GLU A 172 -20.10 18.46 4.44
CA GLU A 172 -21.40 17.81 4.40
C GLU A 172 -21.33 16.36 3.89
N VAL A 173 -20.24 16.00 3.20
CA VAL A 173 -19.90 14.62 2.83
C VAL A 173 -18.50 14.29 3.36
N PRO A 174 -18.33 13.18 4.10
CA PRO A 174 -17.07 12.85 4.76
C PRO A 174 -16.01 12.23 3.82
N ILE A 175 -15.83 12.76 2.60
CA ILE A 175 -14.88 12.17 1.63
C ILE A 175 -13.44 12.27 2.09
N ARG A 176 -12.99 13.46 2.51
CA ARG A 176 -11.59 13.66 2.94
C ARG A 176 -11.25 12.76 4.13
N SER A 177 -12.14 12.64 5.12
CA SER A 177 -11.91 11.81 6.31
C SER A 177 -11.95 10.31 6.00
N THR A 178 -12.89 9.84 5.17
CA THR A 178 -12.96 8.43 4.77
C THR A 178 -11.80 8.04 3.85
N TYR A 179 -11.38 8.91 2.94
CA TYR A 179 -10.18 8.72 2.13
C TYR A 179 -8.92 8.64 2.99
N LEU A 180 -8.73 9.56 3.94
CA LEU A 180 -7.57 9.56 4.83
C LEU A 180 -7.51 8.30 5.70
N ALA A 181 -8.66 7.82 6.20
CA ALA A 181 -8.72 6.56 6.94
C ALA A 181 -8.28 5.37 6.06
N LEU A 182 -8.79 5.30 4.82
CA LEU A 182 -8.41 4.28 3.85
C LEU A 182 -6.92 4.36 3.48
N LEU A 183 -6.42 5.55 3.12
CA LEU A 183 -5.04 5.77 2.73
C LEU A 183 -4.09 5.45 3.89
N THR A 184 -4.40 5.88 5.11
CA THR A 184 -3.56 5.60 6.28
C THR A 184 -3.53 4.10 6.60
N GLY A 185 -4.68 3.43 6.52
CA GLY A 185 -4.75 1.97 6.67
C GLY A 185 -3.91 1.24 5.62
N PHE A 186 -3.99 1.67 4.37
CA PHE A 186 -3.17 1.11 3.28
C PHE A 186 -1.67 1.39 3.48
N LEU A 187 -1.29 2.63 3.80
CA LEU A 187 0.10 3.02 4.02
C LEU A 187 0.73 2.28 5.21
N GLY A 188 -0.03 2.02 6.27
CA GLY A 188 0.43 1.18 7.37
C GLY A 188 0.74 -0.27 6.94
N ALA A 189 -0.11 -0.88 6.11
CA ALA A 189 0.15 -2.19 5.53
C ALA A 189 1.33 -2.16 4.54
N PHE A 190 1.40 -1.12 3.71
CA PHE A 190 2.47 -0.90 2.74
C PHE A 190 3.84 -0.74 3.42
N GLN A 191 3.94 0.02 4.50
CA GLN A 191 5.18 0.18 5.26
C GLN A 191 5.68 -1.15 5.84
N ARG A 192 4.78 -1.97 6.38
CA ARG A 192 5.12 -3.33 6.86
C ARG A 192 5.68 -4.19 5.72
N PHE A 193 5.02 -4.17 4.56
CA PHE A 193 5.49 -4.84 3.35
C PHE A 193 6.89 -4.35 2.90
N VAL A 194 7.14 -3.04 2.92
CA VAL A 194 8.45 -2.47 2.56
C VAL A 194 9.53 -2.94 3.54
N TYR A 195 9.25 -2.90 4.85
CA TYR A 195 10.21 -3.32 5.86
C TYR A 195 10.51 -4.81 5.81
N SER A 196 9.50 -5.67 5.67
CA SER A 196 9.75 -7.10 5.52
C SER A 196 10.48 -7.43 4.23
N THR A 197 10.19 -6.72 3.14
CA THR A 197 10.92 -6.88 1.86
C THR A 197 12.40 -6.51 2.04
N ALA A 198 12.69 -5.39 2.70
CA ALA A 198 14.06 -4.97 2.97
C ALA A 198 14.80 -5.98 3.88
N ILE A 199 14.19 -6.39 4.99
CA ILE A 199 14.78 -7.34 5.94
C ILE A 199 14.99 -8.71 5.28
N SER A 200 13.98 -9.23 4.59
CA SER A 200 14.06 -10.54 3.92
C SER A 200 15.09 -10.56 2.79
N THR A 201 15.22 -9.47 2.03
CA THR A 201 16.22 -9.35 0.97
C THR A 201 17.63 -9.29 1.57
N ASP A 202 17.84 -8.50 2.63
CA ASP A 202 19.13 -8.45 3.34
C ASP A 202 19.53 -9.83 3.88
N LEU A 203 18.60 -10.51 4.55
CA LEU A 203 18.80 -11.88 5.04
C LEU A 203 19.09 -12.86 3.90
N TYR A 204 18.43 -12.74 2.76
CA TYR A 204 18.69 -13.59 1.60
C TYR A 204 20.10 -13.37 1.05
N TYR A 205 20.52 -12.12 0.83
CA TYR A 205 21.86 -11.82 0.35
C TYR A 205 22.95 -12.31 1.31
N LYS A 206 22.75 -12.15 2.62
CA LYS A 206 23.69 -12.64 3.64
C LYS A 206 23.81 -14.16 3.60
N THR A 207 22.69 -14.89 3.50
CA THR A 207 22.67 -16.35 3.37
C THR A 207 23.37 -16.83 2.10
N GLU A 208 23.23 -16.11 1.00
CA GLU A 208 23.83 -16.43 -0.29
C GLU A 208 25.31 -16.01 -0.41
N GLY A 209 25.90 -15.44 0.64
CA GLY A 209 27.28 -14.93 0.61
C GLY A 209 27.47 -13.71 -0.30
N ARG A 210 26.39 -12.97 -0.61
CA ARG A 210 26.39 -11.80 -1.49
C ARG A 210 26.61 -10.49 -0.74
N GLY A 211 26.86 -10.52 0.57
CA GLY A 211 26.87 -9.34 1.44
C GLY A 211 25.46 -8.99 1.94
N GLY A 212 25.26 -7.76 2.40
CA GLY A 212 23.94 -7.25 2.80
C GLY A 212 23.21 -6.55 1.66
N LEU A 213 21.99 -6.09 1.94
CA LEU A 213 21.21 -5.26 1.00
C LEU A 213 21.96 -3.97 0.62
N ILE A 214 22.80 -3.48 1.54
CA ILE A 214 23.71 -2.36 1.31
C ILE A 214 25.09 -2.95 1.07
N ASN A 215 25.41 -3.15 -0.21
CA ASN A 215 26.76 -3.46 -0.62
C ASN A 215 27.50 -2.17 -0.98
N GLU A 216 28.28 -1.64 -0.05
CA GLU A 216 29.24 -0.57 -0.35
C GLU A 216 30.32 -1.03 -1.37
N GLY A 217 30.43 -2.33 -1.65
CA GLY A 217 31.39 -2.93 -2.59
C GLY A 217 30.93 -3.09 -4.05
N ALA A 218 29.69 -2.75 -4.42
CA ALA A 218 29.24 -2.86 -5.82
C ALA A 218 29.88 -1.79 -6.74
N ALA A 219 30.50 -0.76 -6.17
CA ALA A 219 31.23 0.28 -6.91
C ALA A 219 32.67 -0.11 -7.32
N VAL A 220 33.19 -1.29 -6.93
CA VAL A 220 34.60 -1.67 -7.16
C VAL A 220 34.77 -2.88 -8.09
N ARG A 221 33.70 -3.32 -8.78
CA ARG A 221 33.83 -4.34 -9.83
C ARG A 221 33.10 -3.94 -11.11
N ARG A 222 33.59 -2.91 -11.77
CA ARG A 222 33.65 -2.80 -13.24
C ARG A 222 34.90 -2.03 -13.64
#